data_AF-A0A8X8KIG2-F1
#
_entry.id   AF-A0A8X8KIG2-F1
#
_cell.length_a   1.000
_cell.length_b   1.000
_cell.length_c   1.000
_cell.angle_alpha   90.00
_cell.angle_beta   90.00
_cell.angle_gamma   90.00
#
_symmetry.space_group_name_H-M   'P 1'
#
loop_
_entity.id
_entity.type
_entity.pdbx_description
1 polymer ?
#
loop_
_entity_poly.entity_id
_entity_poly.type
_entity_poly.pdbx_seq_one_letter_code
_entity_poly.pdbx_strand_id
1 'polypeptide(L)'
;MENCNIIGSVNTLLQSDIKTSQLSKETGISKGYITNLRNGNRDIAKASYEVVAKLYHYFLKKKDYLEASKGIDEIVLKTKIPKDIQQFISSLKESIDSINNSSTNNTINSIVFKRIFNMNKSKQSSNFTKTYWQIDEAIPLEYKHDIYSYQLKILTPIQSKVSIDDEIENFEIIFNYNDLELMLKQLIHRGARVKLIKPNSEVAGIYIDNTEGEESFKYENSFIDIKVSFANKGGSM
;
A
#
# COMPACT_ATOMS: atom_id res chain seq x y z
N MET A 1 7.12 -10.27 -27.50
CA MET A 1 7.17 -11.12 -26.29
C MET A 1 8.43 -10.73 -25.54
N GLU A 2 8.32 -10.04 -24.40
CA GLU A 2 9.48 -9.77 -23.55
C GLU A 2 10.09 -11.09 -23.10
N ASN A 3 11.39 -11.28 -23.36
CA ASN A 3 12.13 -12.43 -22.85
C ASN A 3 12.09 -12.37 -21.32
N CYS A 4 11.25 -13.22 -20.72
CA CYS A 4 11.11 -13.29 -19.28
C CYS A 4 12.40 -13.87 -18.70
N ASN A 5 13.33 -12.99 -18.30
CA ASN A 5 14.57 -13.39 -17.68
C ASN A 5 14.30 -13.84 -16.24
N ILE A 6 13.85 -15.10 -16.10
CA ILE A 6 13.52 -15.74 -14.81
C ILE A 6 14.72 -15.66 -13.87
N ILE A 7 15.93 -15.98 -14.37
CA ILE A 7 17.16 -15.95 -13.58
C ILE A 7 17.49 -14.52 -13.12
N GLY A 8 17.37 -13.53 -14.00
CA GLY A 8 17.54 -12.11 -13.67
C GLY A 8 16.53 -11.63 -12.61
N SER A 9 15.29 -12.09 -12.72
CA SER A 9 14.23 -11.79 -11.75
C SER A 9 14.54 -12.38 -10.37
N VAL A 10 14.96 -13.65 -10.33
CA VAL A 10 15.39 -14.30 -9.08
C VAL A 10 16.63 -13.62 -8.50
N ASN A 11 17.61 -13.23 -9.32
CA ASN A 11 18.78 -12.49 -8.85
C ASN A 11 18.39 -11.12 -8.26
N THR A 12 17.46 -10.41 -8.89
CA THR A 12 16.91 -9.15 -8.35
C THR A 12 16.29 -9.37 -6.98
N LEU A 13 15.49 -10.43 -6.82
CA LEU A 13 14.94 -10.81 -5.52
C LEU A 13 16.02 -11.14 -4.49
N LEU A 14 17.03 -11.93 -4.86
CA LEU A 14 18.10 -12.34 -3.96
C LEU A 14 18.93 -11.15 -3.48
N GLN A 15 19.15 -10.13 -4.32
CA GLN A 15 19.89 -8.93 -3.97
C GLN A 15 19.04 -7.83 -3.28
N SER A 16 17.74 -8.06 -3.10
CA SER A 16 16.85 -7.11 -2.41
C SER A 16 17.06 -7.05 -0.89
N ASP A 17 16.49 -6.02 -0.25
CA ASP A 17 16.49 -5.85 1.22
C ASP A 17 15.56 -6.82 1.97
N ILE A 18 14.81 -7.66 1.24
CA ILE A 18 13.96 -8.69 1.83
C ILE A 18 14.82 -9.64 2.65
N LYS A 19 14.39 -9.93 3.89
CA LYS A 19 15.19 -10.75 4.81
C LYS A 19 15.28 -12.20 4.34
N THR A 20 16.46 -12.81 4.48
CA THR A 20 16.66 -14.24 4.17
C THR A 20 15.70 -15.14 4.97
N SER A 21 15.39 -14.77 6.22
CA SER A 21 14.41 -15.49 7.04
C SER A 21 12.99 -15.42 6.47
N GLN A 22 12.62 -14.28 5.87
CA GLN A 22 11.31 -14.12 5.23
C GLN A 22 11.23 -14.92 3.94
N LEU A 23 12.24 -14.81 3.07
CA LEU A 23 12.33 -15.64 1.86
C LEU A 23 12.24 -17.12 2.20
N SER A 24 12.98 -17.57 3.24
CA SER A 24 12.97 -18.96 3.67
C SER A 24 11.58 -19.42 4.12
N LYS A 25 10.91 -18.62 4.96
CA LYS A 25 9.57 -18.93 5.47
C LYS A 25 8.55 -19.03 4.35
N GLU A 26 8.56 -18.09 3.42
CA GLU A 26 7.50 -17.99 2.40
C GLU A 26 7.72 -18.84 1.15
N THR A 27 8.98 -19.18 0.84
CA THR A 27 9.28 -20.08 -0.28
C THR A 27 9.41 -21.54 0.15
N GLY A 28 9.58 -21.80 1.45
CA GLY A 28 9.91 -23.12 1.99
C GLY A 28 11.35 -23.58 1.69
N ILE A 29 12.19 -22.72 1.09
CA ILE A 29 13.60 -23.01 0.84
C ILE A 29 14.40 -22.76 2.13
N SER A 30 15.36 -23.63 2.44
CA SER A 30 16.12 -23.49 3.69
C SER A 30 16.93 -22.19 3.73
N LYS A 31 16.98 -21.56 4.91
CA LYS A 31 17.70 -20.30 5.12
C LYS A 31 19.16 -20.39 4.66
N GLY A 32 19.84 -21.49 4.94
CA GLY A 32 21.23 -21.72 4.52
C GLY A 32 21.38 -21.80 3.00
N TYR A 33 20.41 -22.40 2.30
CA TYR A 33 20.41 -22.43 0.82
C TYR A 33 20.29 -21.02 0.26
N ILE A 34 19.35 -20.22 0.76
CA ILE A 34 19.15 -18.84 0.31
C ILE A 34 20.39 -17.98 0.60
N THR A 35 21.01 -18.12 1.78
CA THR A 35 22.26 -17.42 2.10
C THR A 35 23.37 -17.77 1.10
N ASN A 36 23.51 -19.05 0.74
CA ASN A 36 24.53 -19.46 -0.23
C ASN A 36 24.26 -18.91 -1.63
N LEU A 37 22.99 -18.80 -2.05
CA LEU A 37 22.63 -18.13 -3.30
C LEU A 37 22.98 -16.63 -3.27
N ARG A 38 22.64 -15.94 -2.18
CA ARG A 38 22.92 -14.50 -2.00
C ARG A 38 24.41 -14.18 -2.05
N ASN A 39 25.22 -15.01 -1.40
CA ASN A 39 26.67 -14.82 -1.31
C ASN A 39 27.42 -15.28 -2.58
N GLY A 40 26.74 -15.85 -3.57
CA GLY A 40 27.39 -16.40 -4.77
C GLY A 40 28.09 -17.75 -4.55
N ASN A 41 27.98 -18.34 -3.36
CA ASN A 41 28.50 -19.69 -3.07
C ASN A 41 27.74 -20.79 -3.84
N ARG A 42 26.52 -20.48 -4.32
CA ARG A 42 25.73 -21.30 -5.23
C ARG A 42 25.24 -20.45 -6.38
N ASP A 43 25.37 -20.98 -7.59
CA ASP A 43 24.86 -20.37 -8.80
C ASP A 43 23.38 -20.74 -8.99
N ILE A 44 22.51 -19.73 -9.10
CA ILE A 44 21.08 -19.93 -9.33
C ILE A 44 20.81 -20.62 -10.67
N ALA A 45 21.66 -20.43 -11.69
CA ALA A 45 21.52 -21.09 -12.98
C ALA A 45 21.73 -22.62 -12.89
N LYS A 46 22.34 -23.09 -11.79
CA LYS A 46 22.56 -24.51 -11.49
C LYS A 46 21.63 -25.04 -10.39
N ALA A 47 20.73 -24.20 -9.85
CA ALA A 47 19.75 -24.63 -8.87
C ALA A 47 18.69 -25.54 -9.51
N SER A 48 18.01 -26.34 -8.69
CA SER A 48 16.91 -27.17 -9.20
C SER A 48 15.77 -26.29 -9.72
N TYR A 49 15.03 -26.82 -10.71
CA TYR A 49 13.85 -26.15 -11.25
C TYR A 49 12.87 -25.73 -10.14
N GLU A 50 12.64 -26.59 -9.15
CA GLU A 50 11.75 -26.31 -8.03
C GLU A 50 12.20 -25.07 -7.22
N VAL A 51 13.50 -24.93 -6.95
CA VAL A 51 14.05 -23.78 -6.24
C VAL A 51 13.87 -22.50 -7.06
N VAL A 52 14.21 -22.55 -8.35
CA VAL A 52 14.06 -21.41 -9.25
C VAL A 52 12.59 -21.00 -9.36
N ALA A 53 11.68 -21.95 -9.54
CA ALA A 53 10.24 -21.70 -9.65
C ALA A 53 9.67 -21.08 -8.37
N LYS A 54 10.04 -21.60 -7.19
CA LYS A 54 9.60 -21.05 -5.89
C LYS A 54 10.08 -19.61 -5.68
N LEU A 55 11.36 -19.33 -5.96
CA LEU A 55 11.91 -17.98 -5.86
C LEU A 55 11.29 -17.03 -6.89
N TYR A 56 11.07 -17.49 -8.12
CA TYR A 56 10.47 -16.69 -9.17
C TYR A 56 8.99 -16.36 -8.87
N HIS A 57 8.23 -17.33 -8.36
CA HIS A 57 6.86 -17.09 -7.92
C HIS A 57 6.81 -16.07 -6.77
N TYR A 58 7.76 -16.15 -5.83
CA TYR A 58 7.88 -15.14 -4.78
C TYR A 58 8.29 -13.76 -5.32
N PHE A 59 9.19 -13.70 -6.31
CA PHE A 59 9.52 -12.47 -7.00
C PHE A 59 8.28 -11.81 -7.60
N LEU A 60 7.42 -12.57 -8.29
CA LEU A 60 6.19 -12.03 -8.87
C LEU A 60 5.27 -11.40 -7.80
N LYS A 61 5.17 -12.01 -6.62
CA LYS A 61 4.41 -11.45 -5.49
C LYS A 61 5.01 -10.15 -4.92
N LYS A 62 6.31 -9.92 -5.12
CA LYS A 62 7.04 -8.77 -4.61
C LYS A 62 7.49 -7.82 -5.70
N LYS A 63 7.06 -8.03 -6.95
CA LYS A 63 7.49 -7.26 -8.11
C LYS A 63 7.26 -5.77 -7.88
N ASP A 64 6.07 -5.38 -7.45
CA ASP A 64 5.71 -3.97 -7.26
C ASP A 64 6.60 -3.30 -6.21
N TYR A 65 6.90 -4.00 -5.11
CA TYR A 65 7.85 -3.51 -4.10
C TYR A 65 9.26 -3.34 -4.68
N LEU A 66 9.73 -4.34 -5.43
CA LEU A 66 11.06 -4.32 -6.05
C LEU A 66 11.17 -3.24 -7.13
N GLU A 67 10.07 -2.90 -7.80
CA GLU A 67 10.02 -1.80 -8.76
C GLU A 67 9.98 -0.44 -8.07
N ALA A 68 9.13 -0.27 -7.04
CA ALA A 68 9.05 0.97 -6.26
C ALA A 68 10.35 1.29 -5.49
N SER A 69 11.12 0.27 -5.12
CA SER A 69 12.42 0.44 -4.45
C SER A 69 13.59 0.76 -5.38
N LYS A 70 13.40 0.72 -6.71
CA LYS A 70 14.47 1.07 -7.66
C LYS A 70 14.92 2.51 -7.46
N GLY A 71 16.23 2.72 -7.36
CA GLY A 71 16.82 4.05 -7.19
C GLY A 71 16.82 4.56 -5.74
N ILE A 72 16.27 3.80 -4.79
CA ILE A 72 16.41 4.09 -3.36
C ILE A 72 17.73 3.50 -2.86
N ASP A 73 18.49 4.27 -2.08
CA ASP A 73 19.75 3.82 -1.47
C ASP A 73 19.53 2.58 -0.58
N GLU A 74 20.43 1.60 -0.68
CA GLU A 74 20.38 0.37 0.11
C GLU A 74 20.38 0.65 1.63
N ILE A 75 21.06 1.71 2.08
CA ILE A 75 21.08 2.12 3.49
C ILE A 75 19.68 2.57 3.93
N VAL A 76 18.95 3.27 3.06
CA VAL A 76 17.55 3.66 3.30
C VAL A 76 16.68 2.40 3.35
N LEU A 77 16.82 1.48 2.40
CA LEU A 77 16.03 0.23 2.38
C LEU A 77 16.24 -0.62 3.64
N LYS A 78 17.46 -0.62 4.20
CA LYS A 78 17.81 -1.31 5.46
C LYS A 78 17.26 -0.61 6.71
N THR A 79 16.70 0.59 6.59
CA THR A 79 16.12 1.34 7.72
C THR A 79 14.95 0.57 8.31
N LYS A 80 14.95 0.42 9.65
CA LYS A 80 13.92 -0.35 10.35
C LYS A 80 12.75 0.54 10.72
N ILE A 81 11.58 0.22 10.18
CA ILE A 81 10.31 0.74 10.67
C ILE A 81 10.01 0.11 12.06
N PRO A 82 9.46 0.84 13.03
CA PRO A 82 8.95 0.27 14.28
C PRO A 82 7.99 -0.92 14.06
N LYS A 83 8.09 -1.95 14.90
CA LYS A 83 7.33 -3.22 14.73
C LYS A 83 5.81 -3.02 14.82
N ASP A 84 5.37 -2.13 15.71
CA ASP A 84 3.98 -1.75 15.88
C ASP A 84 3.41 -1.10 14.62
N ILE A 85 4.17 -0.21 13.97
CA ILE A 85 3.78 0.40 12.70
C ILE A 85 3.71 -0.65 11.59
N GLN A 86 4.69 -1.56 11.50
CA GLN A 86 4.64 -2.67 10.53
C GLN A 86 3.39 -3.54 10.70
N GLN A 87 3.04 -3.87 11.95
CA GLN A 87 1.85 -4.65 12.26
C GLN A 87 0.57 -3.88 11.89
N PHE A 88 0.50 -2.59 12.21
CA PHE A 88 -0.62 -1.72 11.84
C PHE A 88 -0.81 -1.66 10.32
N ILE A 89 0.24 -1.39 9.55
CA ILE A 89 0.17 -1.32 8.07
C ILE A 89 -0.28 -2.66 7.48
N SER A 90 0.24 -3.76 8.00
CA SER A 90 -0.12 -5.10 7.54
C SER A 90 -1.60 -5.40 7.80
N SER A 91 -2.09 -5.10 9.02
CA SER A 91 -3.49 -5.30 9.34
C SER A 91 -4.42 -4.38 8.55
N LEU A 92 -4.03 -3.12 8.33
CA LEU A 92 -4.79 -2.20 7.48
C LEU A 92 -4.89 -2.72 6.05
N LYS A 93 -3.79 -3.26 5.51
CA LYS A 93 -3.79 -3.90 4.20
C LYS A 93 -4.74 -5.11 4.17
N GLU A 94 -4.66 -6.00 5.14
CA GLU A 94 -5.53 -7.18 5.20
C GLU A 94 -7.01 -6.79 5.31
N SER A 95 -7.34 -5.77 6.11
CA SER A 95 -8.71 -5.26 6.20
C SER A 95 -9.20 -4.69 4.87
N ILE A 96 -8.37 -3.90 4.17
CA ILE A 96 -8.71 -3.33 2.86
C ILE A 96 -8.83 -4.43 1.79
N ASP A 97 -7.90 -5.38 1.76
CA ASP A 97 -7.95 -6.54 0.86
C ASP A 97 -9.25 -7.35 1.08
N SER A 98 -9.65 -7.52 2.34
CA SER A 98 -10.92 -8.18 2.68
C SER A 98 -12.12 -7.39 2.16
N ILE A 99 -12.15 -6.08 2.38
CA ILE A 99 -13.24 -5.20 1.90
C ILE A 99 -13.37 -5.26 0.37
N ASN A 100 -12.26 -5.29 -0.35
CA ASN A 100 -12.27 -5.39 -1.81
C ASN A 100 -12.62 -6.80 -2.32
N ASN A 101 -12.59 -7.82 -1.46
CA ASN A 101 -12.88 -9.20 -1.84
C ASN A 101 -14.36 -9.51 -1.65
N SER A 102 -15.06 -9.70 -2.77
CA SER A 102 -16.48 -10.05 -2.85
C SER A 102 -16.86 -11.37 -2.15
N SER A 103 -15.86 -12.18 -1.77
CA SER A 103 -16.05 -13.44 -1.05
C SER A 103 -16.11 -13.27 0.48
N THR A 104 -15.87 -12.06 1.00
CA THR A 104 -15.88 -11.79 2.45
C THR A 104 -17.07 -10.93 2.85
N ASN A 105 -17.45 -10.99 4.13
CA ASN A 105 -18.56 -10.20 4.67
C ASN A 105 -18.14 -8.78 5.11
N ASN A 106 -16.87 -8.43 4.95
CA ASN A 106 -16.40 -7.08 5.31
C ASN A 106 -16.79 -6.13 4.19
N THR A 107 -17.60 -5.11 4.52
CA THR A 107 -18.16 -4.18 3.53
C THR A 107 -17.98 -2.74 3.99
N ILE A 108 -17.93 -1.82 3.02
CA ILE A 108 -18.17 -0.40 3.24
C ILE A 108 -19.65 -0.15 3.03
N ASN A 109 -20.33 0.33 4.06
CA ASN A 109 -21.76 0.60 4.03
C ASN A 109 -22.12 1.79 3.14
N SER A 110 -21.23 2.80 3.06
CA SER A 110 -21.52 3.99 2.25
C SER A 110 -20.28 4.61 1.61
N ILE A 111 -20.40 4.90 0.31
CA ILE A 111 -19.45 5.73 -0.45
C ILE A 111 -20.21 6.97 -0.91
N VAL A 112 -19.68 8.15 -0.58
CA VAL A 112 -20.36 9.43 -0.81
C VAL A 112 -19.71 10.19 -1.96
N PHE A 113 -20.52 10.58 -2.95
CA PHE A 113 -20.14 11.62 -3.90
C PHE A 113 -20.27 13.00 -3.25
N LYS A 114 -19.14 13.68 -3.04
CA LYS A 114 -19.10 14.99 -2.38
C LYS A 114 -18.67 16.08 -3.36
N ARG A 115 -19.52 17.09 -3.54
CA ARG A 115 -19.20 18.31 -4.29
C ARG A 115 -19.04 19.48 -3.32
N ILE A 116 -17.87 20.11 -3.33
CA ILE A 116 -17.54 21.26 -2.48
C ILE A 116 -17.62 22.54 -3.32
N PHE A 117 -18.35 23.52 -2.79
CA PHE A 117 -18.53 24.85 -3.37
C PHE A 117 -18.03 25.91 -2.38
N ASN A 118 -17.44 26.98 -2.91
CA ASN A 118 -17.05 28.14 -2.11
C ASN A 118 -17.85 29.37 -2.52
N MET A 119 -18.30 30.14 -1.53
CA MET A 119 -19.04 31.39 -1.71
C MET A 119 -18.10 32.58 -1.49
N ASN A 120 -18.11 33.55 -2.41
CA ASN A 120 -17.36 34.80 -2.23
C ASN A 120 -18.14 35.79 -1.33
N LYS A 121 -17.52 36.93 -0.98
CA LYS A 121 -18.16 37.98 -0.15
C LYS A 121 -19.46 38.52 -0.76
N SER A 122 -19.61 38.45 -2.09
CA SER A 122 -20.80 38.87 -2.84
C SER A 122 -21.87 37.78 -2.95
N LYS A 123 -21.75 36.68 -2.18
CA LYS A 123 -22.67 35.53 -2.17
C LYS A 123 -22.73 34.74 -3.49
N GLN A 124 -21.77 34.94 -4.39
CA GLN A 124 -21.68 34.19 -5.63
C GLN A 124 -20.79 32.96 -5.44
N SER A 125 -21.14 31.86 -6.11
CA SER A 125 -20.23 30.72 -6.20
C SER A 125 -18.96 31.16 -6.92
N SER A 126 -17.81 30.87 -6.34
CA SER A 126 -16.58 30.85 -7.12
C SER A 126 -16.69 29.74 -8.19
N ASN A 127 -16.00 29.90 -9.33
CA ASN A 127 -15.92 28.87 -10.38
C ASN A 127 -15.14 27.60 -9.94
N PHE A 128 -14.82 27.50 -8.65
CA PHE A 128 -14.03 26.42 -8.09
C PHE A 128 -14.95 25.39 -7.44
N THR A 129 -15.34 24.40 -8.23
CA THR A 129 -16.02 23.20 -7.75
C THR A 129 -15.03 22.06 -7.70
N LYS A 130 -14.89 21.43 -6.53
CA LYS A 130 -14.11 20.19 -6.38
C LYS A 130 -15.03 19.04 -6.02
N THR A 131 -14.89 17.93 -6.72
CA THR A 131 -15.67 16.71 -6.53
C THR A 131 -14.78 15.61 -6.00
N TYR A 132 -15.33 14.81 -5.09
CA TYR A 132 -14.60 13.77 -4.37
C TYR A 132 -15.46 12.53 -4.18
N TRP A 133 -14.82 11.37 -4.16
CA TRP A 133 -15.34 10.18 -3.49
C TRP A 133 -14.91 10.21 -2.03
N GLN A 134 -15.83 9.96 -1.12
CA GLN A 134 -15.56 9.95 0.32
C GLN A 134 -16.00 8.64 0.95
N ILE A 135 -15.12 8.06 1.76
CA ILE A 135 -15.42 7.02 2.75
C ILE A 135 -15.09 7.59 4.13
N ASP A 136 -15.98 7.42 5.10
CA ASP A 136 -15.75 7.78 6.50
C ASP A 136 -16.42 6.69 7.36
N GLU A 137 -15.72 5.56 7.51
CA GLU A 137 -16.29 4.35 8.12
C GLU A 137 -15.29 3.64 9.04
N ALA A 138 -15.82 2.95 10.03
CA ALA A 138 -15.03 2.21 11.00
C ALA A 138 -14.80 0.77 10.54
N ILE A 139 -13.54 0.37 10.40
CA ILE A 139 -13.12 -0.97 9.94
C ILE A 139 -12.35 -1.72 11.02
N PRO A 140 -12.42 -3.06 11.07
CA PRO A 140 -11.69 -3.84 12.07
C PRO A 140 -10.20 -3.98 11.71
N LEU A 141 -9.31 -3.62 12.63
CA LEU A 141 -7.88 -3.92 12.54
C LEU A 141 -7.44 -4.85 13.66
N GLU A 142 -6.67 -5.87 13.31
CA GLU A 142 -5.97 -6.73 14.25
C GLU A 142 -4.64 -6.09 14.69
N TYR A 143 -4.49 -5.87 15.99
CA TYR A 143 -3.27 -5.37 16.57
C TYR A 143 -2.98 -6.09 17.89
N LYS A 144 -1.79 -6.70 18.00
CA LYS A 144 -1.35 -7.46 19.18
C LYS A 144 -2.39 -8.49 19.68
N HIS A 145 -3.08 -9.17 18.76
CA HIS A 145 -4.11 -10.20 19.01
C HIS A 145 -5.47 -9.68 19.49
N ASP A 146 -5.67 -8.36 19.48
CA ASP A 146 -6.98 -7.75 19.71
C ASP A 146 -7.50 -7.13 18.41
N ILE A 147 -8.82 -7.04 18.29
CA ILE A 147 -9.48 -6.35 17.17
C ILE A 147 -9.92 -4.97 17.66
N TYR A 148 -9.52 -3.93 16.91
CA TYR A 148 -9.85 -2.54 17.19
C TYR A 148 -10.61 -1.92 16.03
N SER A 149 -11.46 -0.96 16.36
CA SER A 149 -12.19 -0.17 15.37
C SER A 149 -11.32 0.99 14.90
N TYR A 150 -10.93 0.97 13.62
CA TYR A 150 -10.14 2.03 12.98
C TYR A 150 -11.02 2.86 12.06
N GLN A 151 -11.01 4.19 12.25
CA GLN A 151 -11.76 5.09 11.39
C GLN A 151 -11.02 5.34 10.07
N LEU A 152 -11.43 4.63 9.01
CA LEU A 152 -10.96 4.80 7.65
C LEU A 152 -11.63 6.04 7.03
N LYS A 153 -10.83 7.09 6.82
CA LYS A 153 -11.28 8.32 6.16
C LYS A 153 -10.53 8.51 4.85
N ILE A 154 -11.21 8.31 3.74
CA ILE A 154 -10.65 8.48 2.39
C ILE A 154 -11.37 9.64 1.70
N LEU A 155 -10.61 10.47 1.00
CA LEU A 155 -11.14 11.58 0.20
C LEU A 155 -10.37 11.65 -1.13
N THR A 156 -10.85 10.91 -2.12
CA THR A 156 -10.18 10.82 -3.44
C THR A 156 -10.78 11.84 -4.40
N PRO A 157 -9.96 12.75 -4.99
CA PRO A 157 -10.44 13.73 -5.95
C PRO A 157 -10.88 13.05 -7.26
N ILE A 158 -11.98 13.52 -7.82
CA ILE A 158 -12.50 13.03 -9.11
C ILE A 158 -11.88 13.86 -10.23
N GLN A 159 -11.03 13.23 -11.06
CA GLN A 159 -10.28 13.90 -12.12
C GLN A 159 -11.10 14.13 -13.40
N SER A 160 -12.10 13.29 -13.67
CA SER A 160 -12.97 13.40 -14.85
C SER A 160 -14.28 14.13 -14.53
N LYS A 161 -14.96 14.64 -15.57
CA LYS A 161 -16.33 15.17 -15.44
C LYS A 161 -17.30 14.00 -15.24
N VAL A 162 -17.40 13.52 -14.01
CA VAL A 162 -18.40 12.53 -13.59
C VAL A 162 -19.69 13.26 -13.26
N SER A 163 -20.79 12.83 -13.88
CA SER A 163 -22.14 13.24 -13.48
C SER A 163 -22.60 12.43 -12.27
N ILE A 164 -23.50 13.01 -11.46
CA ILE A 164 -24.20 12.26 -10.40
C ILE A 164 -25.01 11.11 -11.01
N ASP A 165 -25.44 11.27 -12.27
CA ASP A 165 -26.26 10.30 -13.00
C ASP A 165 -25.43 9.23 -13.73
N ASP A 166 -24.09 9.26 -13.62
CA ASP A 166 -23.28 8.21 -14.24
C ASP A 166 -23.42 6.91 -13.45
N GLU A 167 -23.72 5.83 -14.18
CA GLU A 167 -23.88 4.50 -13.59
C GLU A 167 -22.52 3.95 -13.17
N ILE A 168 -22.38 3.75 -11.87
CA ILE A 168 -21.16 3.21 -11.25
C ILE A 168 -21.29 1.69 -11.23
N GLU A 169 -20.29 1.02 -11.80
CA GLU A 169 -20.25 -0.43 -11.85
C GLU A 169 -19.60 -1.00 -10.59
N ASN A 170 -18.40 -0.50 -10.25
CA ASN A 170 -17.59 -1.05 -9.17
C ASN A 170 -16.78 0.03 -8.43
N PHE A 171 -16.52 -0.24 -7.15
CA PHE A 171 -15.57 0.50 -6.32
C PHE A 171 -14.46 -0.43 -5.84
N GLU A 172 -13.25 0.11 -5.74
CA GLU A 172 -12.07 -0.58 -5.19
C GLU A 172 -11.27 0.40 -4.34
N ILE A 173 -10.96 0.03 -3.10
CA ILE A 173 -10.05 0.81 -2.24
C ILE A 173 -8.62 0.40 -2.58
N ILE A 174 -7.85 1.31 -3.16
CA ILE A 174 -6.43 1.07 -3.44
C ILE A 174 -5.62 1.48 -2.22
N PHE A 175 -4.77 0.58 -1.72
CA PHE A 175 -3.77 0.92 -0.71
C PHE A 175 -2.36 0.68 -1.23
N ASN A 176 -1.62 1.77 -1.46
CA ASN A 176 -0.22 1.77 -1.90
C ASN A 176 0.73 1.45 -0.74
N TYR A 177 0.57 0.26 -0.16
CA TYR A 177 1.27 -0.13 1.08
C TYR A 177 2.79 -0.17 0.93
N ASN A 178 3.30 -0.55 -0.26
CA ASN A 178 4.74 -0.56 -0.56
C ASN A 178 5.31 0.86 -0.53
N ASP A 179 4.62 1.82 -1.15
CA ASP A 179 5.05 3.21 -1.20
C ASP A 179 5.05 3.84 0.18
N LEU A 180 4.04 3.52 1.00
CA LEU A 180 4.02 3.92 2.42
C LEU A 180 5.24 3.36 3.15
N GLU A 181 5.52 2.06 3.02
CA GLU A 181 6.69 1.43 3.66
C GLU A 181 8.00 2.14 3.27
N LEU A 182 8.21 2.36 1.97
CA LEU A 182 9.42 2.98 1.45
C LEU A 182 9.56 4.44 1.89
N MET A 183 8.45 5.19 1.91
CA MET A 183 8.44 6.58 2.36
C MET A 183 8.77 6.69 3.86
N LEU A 184 8.21 5.80 4.69
CA LEU A 184 8.55 5.74 6.11
C LEU A 184 10.03 5.44 6.33
N LYS A 185 10.62 4.51 5.56
CA LYS A 185 12.06 4.24 5.62
C LYS A 185 12.89 5.49 5.29
N GLN A 186 12.51 6.23 4.24
CA GLN A 186 13.18 7.48 3.86
C GLN A 186 13.09 8.54 4.96
N LEU A 187 11.91 8.75 5.55
CA LEU A 187 11.70 9.72 6.62
C LEU A 187 12.52 9.39 7.87
N ILE A 188 12.46 8.12 8.32
CA ILE A 188 13.24 7.67 9.48
C ILE A 188 14.75 7.83 9.21
N HIS A 189 15.21 7.49 8.01
CA HIS A 189 16.61 7.65 7.64
C HIS A 189 17.07 9.11 7.70
N ARG A 190 16.20 10.06 7.33
CA ARG A 190 16.42 11.51 7.43
C ARG A 190 16.31 12.06 8.87
N GLY A 191 15.99 11.22 9.84
CA GLY A 191 15.89 11.59 11.25
C GLY A 191 14.49 11.93 11.73
N ALA A 192 13.45 11.75 10.91
CA ALA A 192 12.07 11.98 11.33
C ALA A 192 11.65 10.97 12.41
N ARG A 193 10.84 11.44 13.36
CA ARG A 193 10.29 10.60 14.42
C ARG A 193 8.93 10.07 13.99
N VAL A 194 8.88 8.77 13.69
CA VAL A 194 7.64 8.08 13.31
C VAL A 194 7.09 7.31 14.51
N LYS A 195 5.80 7.47 14.79
CA LYS A 195 5.08 6.78 15.88
C LYS A 195 3.72 6.28 15.40
N LEU A 196 3.23 5.23 16.04
CA LEU A 196 1.83 4.84 15.97
C LEU A 196 1.05 5.49 17.11
N ILE A 197 0.04 6.30 16.80
CA ILE A 197 -0.99 6.67 17.78
C ILE A 197 -1.97 5.51 17.84
N LYS A 198 -2.22 5.02 19.06
CA LYS A 198 -2.79 3.68 19.26
C LYS A 198 -4.19 3.54 18.62
N PRO A 199 -4.49 2.33 18.10
CA PRO A 199 -5.74 2.03 17.37
C PRO A 199 -7.02 2.11 18.21
N ASN A 200 -6.92 2.19 19.54
CA ASN A 200 -8.04 2.28 20.46
C ASN A 200 -8.56 3.72 20.69
N SER A 201 -8.30 4.62 19.75
CA SER A 201 -8.73 6.01 19.80
C SER A 201 -9.19 6.47 18.40
N GLU A 202 -10.12 7.42 18.31
CA GLU A 202 -10.52 8.02 17.01
C GLU A 202 -9.32 8.64 16.25
N VAL A 203 -8.27 8.92 17.00
CA VAL A 203 -6.96 9.42 16.55
C VAL A 203 -5.93 8.30 16.35
N ALA A 204 -6.37 7.08 16.07
CA ALA A 204 -5.51 6.03 15.56
C ALA A 204 -4.86 6.42 14.24
N GLY A 205 -3.57 6.17 14.09
CA GLY A 205 -2.87 6.38 12.82
C GLY A 205 -1.37 6.61 12.97
N ILE A 206 -0.68 6.72 11.84
CA ILE A 206 0.75 7.01 11.80
C ILE A 206 0.96 8.51 11.98
N TYR A 207 1.79 8.85 12.95
CA TYR A 207 2.24 10.19 13.24
C TYR A 207 3.71 10.34 12.85
N ILE A 208 4.02 11.44 12.15
CA ILE A 208 5.35 11.82 11.73
C ILE A 208 5.64 13.21 12.27
N ASP A 209 6.80 13.33 12.91
CA ASP A 209 7.40 14.57 13.35
C ASP A 209 8.73 14.71 12.60
N ASN A 210 8.74 15.59 11.60
CA ASN A 210 9.91 15.84 10.76
C ASN A 210 10.87 16.79 11.47
N THR A 211 12.15 16.65 11.16
CA THR A 211 13.23 17.50 11.69
C THR A 211 13.07 18.99 11.34
N GLU A 212 12.24 19.30 10.35
CA GLU A 212 11.91 20.65 9.89
C GLU A 212 10.70 21.27 10.61
N GLY A 213 10.13 20.58 11.61
CA GLY A 213 8.99 21.05 12.40
C GLY A 213 7.62 20.86 11.74
N GLU A 214 7.56 20.15 10.61
CA GLU A 214 6.31 19.71 10.01
C GLU A 214 5.81 18.43 10.67
N GLU A 215 4.59 18.48 11.21
CA GLU A 215 3.91 17.33 11.79
C GLU A 215 2.82 16.83 10.85
N SER A 216 2.75 15.51 10.67
CA SER A 216 1.69 14.87 9.90
C SER A 216 1.03 13.76 10.71
N PHE A 217 -0.29 13.70 10.66
CA PHE A 217 -1.11 12.75 11.39
C PHE A 217 -2.05 12.00 10.44
N LYS A 218 -2.21 10.69 10.69
CA LYS A 218 -2.82 9.72 9.77
C LYS A 218 -2.13 9.69 8.41
N TYR A 219 -0.80 9.66 8.43
CA TYR A 219 0.02 9.72 7.22
C TYR A 219 -0.30 8.62 6.19
N GLU A 220 -0.74 7.46 6.66
CA GLU A 220 -1.20 6.35 5.84
C GLU A 220 -2.33 6.73 4.87
N ASN A 221 -3.17 7.72 5.22
CA ASN A 221 -4.29 8.14 4.37
C ASN A 221 -3.83 8.72 3.03
N SER A 222 -2.61 9.28 2.94
CA SER A 222 -2.05 9.78 1.68
C SER A 222 -1.69 8.66 0.68
N PHE A 223 -1.80 7.40 1.09
CA PHE A 223 -1.48 6.22 0.29
C PHE A 223 -2.73 5.37 0.02
N ILE A 224 -3.92 5.87 0.38
CA ILE A 224 -5.17 5.16 0.21
C ILE A 224 -6.10 5.99 -0.68
N ASP A 225 -6.64 5.35 -1.71
CA ASP A 225 -7.53 5.98 -2.68
C ASP A 225 -8.73 5.10 -3.03
N ILE A 226 -9.74 5.70 -3.65
CA ILE A 226 -10.90 5.01 -4.21
C ILE A 226 -10.80 5.01 -5.72
N LYS A 227 -10.72 3.83 -6.31
CA LYS A 227 -10.86 3.63 -7.75
C LYS A 227 -12.31 3.28 -8.06
N VAL A 228 -12.83 3.93 -9.10
CA VAL A 228 -14.22 3.78 -9.54
C VAL A 228 -14.24 3.37 -11.00
N SER A 229 -14.97 2.31 -11.28
CA SER A 229 -15.25 1.84 -12.63
C SER A 229 -16.68 2.22 -12.99
N PHE A 230 -16.85 2.81 -14.18
CA PHE A 230 -18.15 3.19 -14.72
C PHE A 230 -18.57 2.17 -15.78
N ALA A 231 -19.87 1.91 -15.87
CA ALA A 231 -20.38 1.07 -16.95
C ALA A 231 -20.04 1.72 -18.30
N ASN A 232 -19.50 0.93 -19.24
CA ASN A 232 -19.24 1.41 -20.59
C ASN A 232 -20.57 1.83 -21.22
N LYS A 233 -20.80 3.14 -21.39
CA LYS A 233 -21.82 3.62 -22.32
C LYS A 233 -21.36 3.21 -23.72
N GLY A 234 -21.92 2.12 -24.23
CA GLY A 234 -21.68 1.63 -25.58
C GLY A 234 -22.01 2.73 -26.57
N GLY A 235 -21.00 3.49 -26.99
CA GLY A 235 -21.06 4.37 -28.13
C GLY A 235 -20.91 3.52 -29.38
N SER A 236 -22.02 3.02 -29.92
CA SER A 236 -22.11 2.82 -31.36
C SER A 236 -21.84 4.19 -32.00
N MET A 237 -20.73 4.29 -32.73
CA MET A 237 -20.63 5.23 -33.85
C MET A 237 -21.61 4.81 -34.95
#